data_AF-A0A960TM90-F1
#
_entry.id   AF-A0A960TM90-F1
#
_cell.length_a   1.000
_cell.length_b   1.000
_cell.length_c   1.000
_cell.angle_alpha   90.00
_cell.angle_beta   90.00
_cell.angle_gamma   90.00
#
_symmetry.space_group_name_H-M   'P 1'
#
loop_
_entity.id
_entity.type
_entity.pdbx_description
1 polymer ?
#
loop_
_entity_poly.entity_id
_entity_poly.type
_entity_poly.pdbx_seq_one_letter_code
_entity_poly.pdbx_strand_id
1 'polypeptide(L)'
;MNQLPGEEILKSWFNGALVLTNYKVYTNYENKIEGKVKGSIMLDQVCMIKVSSKSKMIFLILAGLSALLGLYKLVGDSYGEKPYGMVFGMLLLAAIFVALYLHTRKNYLAVTSAGGNIEFQVQGNAEQLGNEFLSSVEEARYNLFYKNSKPSAGQ
;
A
#
# COMPACT_ATOMS: atom_id res chain seq x y z
N MET A 1 -18.26 13.97 6.77
CA MET A 1 -18.61 14.39 5.39
C MET A 1 -20.10 14.19 5.28
N ASN A 2 -20.84 15.15 4.72
CA ASN A 2 -22.27 15.00 4.55
C ASN A 2 -22.53 14.00 3.43
N GLN A 3 -23.38 13.02 3.71
CA GLN A 3 -23.85 12.06 2.71
C GLN A 3 -24.79 12.78 1.73
N LEU A 4 -24.71 12.40 0.46
CA LEU A 4 -25.66 12.85 -0.54
C LEU A 4 -27.04 12.22 -0.25
N PRO A 5 -28.16 12.87 -0.66
CA PRO A 5 -29.47 12.25 -0.54
C PRO A 5 -29.52 10.92 -1.28
N GLY A 6 -29.90 9.84 -0.59
CA GLY A 6 -29.90 8.47 -1.15
C GLY A 6 -28.52 7.82 -1.28
N GLU A 7 -27.48 8.39 -0.65
CA GLU A 7 -26.17 7.75 -0.56
C GLU A 7 -26.18 6.62 0.47
N GLU A 8 -25.88 5.42 0.02
CA GLU A 8 -25.81 4.22 0.86
C GLU A 8 -24.36 3.75 0.96
N ILE A 9 -23.92 3.45 2.18
CA ILE A 9 -22.62 2.84 2.40
C ILE A 9 -22.72 1.38 2.01
N LEU A 10 -22.01 0.99 0.96
CA LEU A 10 -21.93 -0.40 0.52
C LEU A 10 -20.91 -1.16 1.36
N LYS A 11 -19.75 -0.53 1.60
CA LYS A 11 -18.64 -1.19 2.30
C LYS A 11 -17.68 -0.19 2.93
N SER A 12 -17.05 -0.62 4.02
CA SER A 12 -16.11 0.19 4.80
C SER A 12 -14.91 -0.67 5.16
N TRP A 13 -13.71 -0.11 5.00
CA TRP A 13 -12.45 -0.76 5.35
C TRP A 13 -11.68 0.09 6.37
N PHE A 14 -10.81 -0.58 7.12
CA PHE A 14 -9.89 0.03 8.09
C PHE A 14 -10.61 0.96 9.09
N ASN A 15 -11.66 0.47 9.75
CA ASN A 15 -12.46 1.22 10.72
C ASN A 15 -13.06 2.52 10.16
N GLY A 16 -13.49 2.54 8.90
CA GLY A 16 -14.12 3.71 8.27
C GLY A 16 -13.15 4.71 7.65
N ALA A 17 -11.86 4.37 7.58
CA ALA A 17 -10.88 5.21 6.91
C ALA A 17 -11.14 5.30 5.41
N LEU A 18 -11.48 4.17 4.78
CA LEU A 18 -11.83 4.04 3.36
C LEU A 18 -13.27 3.52 3.24
N VAL A 19 -14.12 4.28 2.57
CA VAL A 19 -15.54 3.95 2.45
C VAL A 19 -15.96 3.96 0.99
N LEU A 20 -16.67 2.91 0.58
CA LEU A 20 -17.33 2.80 -0.71
C LEU A 20 -18.83 3.00 -0.51
N THR A 21 -19.39 3.94 -1.25
CA THR A 21 -20.83 4.14 -1.36
C THR A 21 -21.30 3.78 -2.76
N ASN A 22 -22.62 3.82 -2.96
CA ASN A 22 -23.24 3.68 -4.28
C ASN A 22 -22.86 4.81 -5.27
N TYR A 23 -22.24 5.90 -4.82
CA TYR A 23 -21.85 7.03 -5.69
C TYR A 23 -20.35 7.30 -5.73
N LYS A 24 -19.62 7.06 -4.64
CA LYS A 24 -18.22 7.48 -4.54
C LYS A 24 -17.40 6.59 -3.62
N VAL A 25 -16.09 6.62 -3.84
CA VAL A 25 -15.10 6.17 -2.88
C VAL A 25 -14.59 7.40 -2.16
N TYR A 26 -14.68 7.42 -0.83
CA TYR A 26 -14.13 8.52 -0.06
C TYR A 26 -13.26 8.04 1.09
N THR A 27 -12.43 8.97 1.53
CA THR A 27 -11.49 8.77 2.60
C THR A 27 -11.62 9.86 3.65
N ASN A 28 -11.54 9.44 4.91
CA ASN A 28 -11.50 10.33 6.05
C ASN A 28 -10.60 9.72 7.11
N TYR A 29 -9.28 9.76 6.87
CA TYR A 29 -8.31 9.27 7.84
C TYR A 29 -7.26 10.33 8.16
N GLU A 30 -6.73 10.21 9.36
CA GLU A 30 -5.67 11.05 9.85
C GLU A 30 -4.34 10.33 9.61
N ASN A 31 -3.61 10.77 8.60
CA ASN A 31 -2.25 10.33 8.36
C ASN A 31 -1.35 11.04 9.37
N LYS A 32 -0.57 10.28 10.15
CA LYS A 32 0.37 10.84 11.15
C LYS A 32 1.41 11.80 10.55
N ILE A 33 1.64 11.72 9.24
CA ILE A 33 2.65 12.52 8.52
C ILE A 33 2.00 13.70 7.79
N GLU A 34 0.81 13.52 7.21
CA GLU A 34 0.14 14.52 6.35
C GLU A 34 -1.09 15.18 7.00
N GLY A 35 -1.44 14.81 8.23
CA GLY A 35 -2.64 15.28 8.91
C GLY A 35 -3.92 14.61 8.39
N LYS A 36 -5.07 15.29 8.51
CA LYS A 36 -6.35 14.77 8.04
C LYS A 36 -6.41 14.78 6.52
N VAL A 37 -6.25 13.61 5.92
CA VAL A 37 -6.42 13.40 4.49
C VAL A 37 -7.90 13.12 4.22
N LYS A 38 -8.53 14.05 3.52
CA LYS A 38 -9.90 13.91 3.03
C LYS A 38 -9.87 13.93 1.52
N GLY A 39 -10.49 12.93 0.92
CA GLY A 39 -10.56 12.75 -0.52
C GLY A 39 -11.86 12.06 -0.86
N SER A 40 -12.43 12.39 -2.01
CA SER A 40 -13.63 11.75 -2.53
C SER A 40 -13.49 11.65 -4.04
N ILE A 41 -13.63 10.45 -4.57
CA ILE A 41 -13.61 10.15 -6.00
C ILE A 41 -14.96 9.52 -6.34
N MET A 42 -15.72 10.17 -7.21
CA MET A 42 -16.97 9.60 -7.73
C MET A 42 -16.68 8.35 -8.56
N LEU A 43 -17.60 7.39 -8.57
CA LEU A 43 -17.39 6.09 -9.23
C LEU A 43 -17.20 6.19 -10.75
N ASP A 44 -17.80 7.18 -11.40
CA ASP A 44 -17.57 7.51 -12.82
C ASP A 44 -16.16 8.03 -13.10
N GLN A 45 -15.54 8.67 -12.09
CA GLN A 45 -14.22 9.26 -12.20
C GLN A 45 -13.11 8.28 -11.78
N VAL A 46 -13.43 7.06 -11.32
CA VAL A 46 -12.41 6.05 -11.02
C VAL A 46 -11.82 5.53 -12.32
N CYS A 47 -10.56 5.89 -12.57
CA CYS A 47 -9.82 5.48 -13.76
C CYS A 47 -9.00 4.22 -13.50
N MET A 48 -8.41 4.08 -12.31
CA MET A 48 -7.52 2.97 -11.99
C MET A 48 -7.57 2.65 -10.50
N ILE A 49 -7.51 1.36 -10.18
CA ILE A 49 -7.23 0.84 -8.84
C ILE A 49 -5.91 0.09 -8.92
N LYS A 50 -4.97 0.43 -8.04
CA LYS A 50 -3.62 -0.15 -8.05
C LYS A 50 -3.22 -0.59 -6.65
N VAL A 51 -2.70 -1.80 -6.54
CA VAL A 51 -1.94 -2.26 -5.37
C VAL A 51 -0.45 -2.12 -5.68
N SER A 52 0.30 -1.47 -4.81
CA SER A 52 1.74 -1.31 -4.97
C SER A 52 2.48 -1.55 -3.66
N SER A 53 3.67 -2.13 -3.75
CA SER A 53 4.57 -2.24 -2.60
C SER A 53 5.68 -1.21 -2.75
N LYS A 54 5.89 -0.38 -1.71
CA LYS A 54 7.04 0.53 -1.63
C LYS A 54 7.98 -0.01 -0.55
N SER A 55 9.26 -0.10 -0.88
CA SER A 55 10.33 -0.46 0.07
C SER A 55 11.52 0.47 -0.11
N LYS A 56 12.29 0.68 0.96
CA LYS A 56 13.51 1.50 0.91
C LYS A 56 14.69 0.62 0.51
N MET A 57 14.89 0.45 -0.80
CA MET A 57 15.93 -0.41 -1.37
C MET A 57 17.35 -0.06 -0.90
N ILE A 58 17.59 1.18 -0.47
CA ILE A 58 18.88 1.63 0.10
C ILE A 58 19.35 0.78 1.28
N PHE A 59 18.45 0.27 2.12
CA PHE A 59 18.84 -0.59 3.24
C PHE A 59 19.41 -1.93 2.76
N LEU A 60 18.91 -2.45 1.65
CA LEU A 60 19.39 -3.70 1.08
C LEU A 60 20.78 -3.52 0.44
N ILE A 61 21.02 -2.35 -0.17
CA ILE A 61 22.35 -1.97 -0.67
C ILE A 61 23.35 -1.86 0.49
N LEU A 62 22.99 -1.19 1.58
CA LEU A 62 23.84 -1.07 2.76
C LEU A 62 24.13 -2.44 3.40
N ALA A 63 23.13 -3.32 3.48
CA ALA A 63 23.33 -4.69 3.96
C ALA A 63 24.36 -5.45 3.10
N GLY A 64 24.23 -5.36 1.77
CA GLY A 64 25.16 -5.98 0.83
C GLY A 64 26.58 -5.44 0.98
N LEU A 65 26.75 -4.13 1.09
CA LEU A 65 28.06 -3.51 1.29
C LEU A 65 28.70 -3.93 2.62
N SER A 66 27.94 -3.95 3.73
CA SER A 66 28.45 -4.41 5.02
C SER A 66 28.88 -5.88 4.97
N ALA A 67 28.10 -6.75 4.32
CA ALA A 67 28.45 -8.16 4.17
C ALA A 67 29.70 -8.35 3.29
N LEU A 68 29.82 -7.61 2.18
CA LEU A 68 30.99 -7.67 1.29
C LEU A 68 32.27 -7.20 1.99
N LEU A 69 32.21 -6.12 2.79
CA LEU A 69 33.35 -5.65 3.58
C LEU A 69 33.78 -6.69 4.63
N GLY A 70 32.82 -7.37 5.26
CA GLY A 70 33.08 -8.45 6.21
C GLY A 70 33.77 -9.65 5.54
N LEU A 71 33.28 -10.05 4.36
CA LEU A 71 33.86 -11.14 3.57
C LEU A 71 35.26 -10.79 3.04
N TYR A 72 35.45 -9.57 2.56
CA TYR A 72 36.76 -9.09 2.09
C TYR A 72 37.81 -9.18 3.21
N LYS A 73 37.45 -8.79 4.43
CA LYS A 73 38.33 -8.91 5.60
C LYS A 73 38.63 -10.35 5.99
N LEU A 74 37.67 -11.25 5.81
CA LEU A 74 37.85 -12.69 6.09
C LEU A 74 38.84 -13.33 5.11
N VAL A 75 38.83 -12.94 3.84
CA VAL A 75 39.69 -13.50 2.78
C VAL A 75 41.05 -12.79 2.68
N GLY A 76 41.13 -11.51 3.03
CA GLY A 76 42.33 -10.68 2.86
C GLY A 76 43.36 -10.75 3.99
N ASP A 77 42.97 -11.11 5.21
CA ASP A 77 43.90 -11.16 6.34
C ASP A 77 44.68 -12.49 6.36
N SER A 78 45.83 -12.47 5.69
CA SER A 78 46.88 -13.51 5.82
C SER A 78 47.81 -13.29 7.02
N TYR A 79 47.61 -12.22 7.81
CA TYR A 79 48.54 -11.77 8.84
C TYR A 79 47.93 -11.82 10.26
N GLY A 80 48.10 -12.97 10.92
CA GLY A 80 48.34 -13.07 12.37
C GLY A 80 47.17 -12.92 13.35
N GLU A 81 46.30 -11.93 13.18
CA GLU A 81 45.18 -11.71 14.11
C GLU A 81 43.86 -12.07 13.46
N LYS A 82 43.17 -13.06 14.02
CA LYS A 82 41.87 -13.52 13.52
C LYS A 82 40.83 -12.40 13.68
N PRO A 83 40.36 -11.76 12.59
CA PRO A 83 39.50 -10.58 12.67
C PRO A 83 38.03 -10.94 12.96
N TYR A 84 37.77 -12.02 13.70
CA TYR A 84 36.43 -12.58 13.90
C TYR A 84 35.45 -11.57 14.53
N GLY A 85 35.93 -10.69 15.43
CA GLY A 85 35.09 -9.65 16.02
C GLY A 85 34.57 -8.63 14.99
N MET A 86 35.44 -8.20 14.07
CA MET A 86 35.07 -7.24 13.01
C MET A 86 34.14 -7.89 11.98
N VAL A 87 34.43 -9.13 11.58
CA VAL A 87 33.57 -9.90 10.67
C VAL A 87 32.19 -10.12 11.28
N PHE A 88 32.12 -10.55 12.55
CA PHE A 88 30.86 -10.77 13.25
C PHE A 88 30.06 -9.46 13.38
N GLY A 89 30.73 -8.35 13.71
CA GLY A 89 30.10 -7.02 13.75
C GLY A 89 29.51 -6.58 12.41
N MET A 90 30.22 -6.82 11.31
CA MET A 90 29.73 -6.48 9.96
C MET A 90 28.56 -7.36 9.50
N LEU A 91 28.57 -8.65 9.83
CA LEU A 91 27.44 -9.54 9.55
C LEU A 91 26.20 -9.19 10.38
N LEU A 92 26.39 -8.84 11.65
CA LEU A 92 25.31 -8.37 12.51
C LEU A 92 24.71 -7.06 11.97
N LEU A 93 25.55 -6.12 11.53
CA LEU A 93 25.10 -4.89 10.90
C LEU A 93 24.32 -5.16 9.60
N ALA A 94 24.78 -6.09 8.76
CA ALA A 94 24.05 -6.51 7.56
C ALA A 94 22.68 -7.10 7.91
N ALA A 95 22.60 -7.95 8.95
CA ALA A 95 21.33 -8.49 9.43
C ALA A 95 20.37 -7.40 9.93
N ILE A 96 20.87 -6.39 10.64
CA ILE A 96 20.09 -5.22 11.08
C ILE A 96 19.53 -4.46 9.86
N PHE A 97 20.34 -4.21 8.84
CA PHE A 97 19.87 -3.52 7.63
C PHE A 97 18.83 -4.33 6.85
N VAL A 98 18.96 -5.66 6.79
CA VAL A 98 17.92 -6.52 6.21
C VAL A 98 16.63 -6.44 7.03
N ALA A 99 16.71 -6.48 8.36
CA ALA A 99 15.55 -6.34 9.23
C ALA A 99 14.86 -4.97 9.02
N LEU A 100 15.64 -3.89 8.92
CA LEU A 100 15.12 -2.55 8.59
C LEU A 100 14.48 -2.50 7.21
N TYR A 101 15.08 -3.15 6.20
CA TYR A 101 14.50 -3.26 4.86
C TYR A 101 13.11 -3.92 4.91
N LEU A 102 13.01 -5.07 5.58
CA LEU A 102 11.75 -5.79 5.75
C LEU A 102 10.71 -4.94 6.49
N HIS A 103 11.14 -4.21 7.53
CA HIS A 103 10.26 -3.30 8.27
C HIS A 103 9.78 -2.11 7.42
N THR A 104 10.58 -1.65 6.46
CA THR A 104 10.20 -0.55 5.56
C THR A 104 9.27 -0.97 4.43
N ARG A 105 9.08 -2.29 4.21
CA ARG A 105 8.19 -2.79 3.16
C ARG A 105 6.75 -2.50 3.56
N LYS A 106 6.13 -1.58 2.83
CA LYS A 106 4.74 -1.16 3.03
C LYS A 106 3.96 -1.37 1.74
N ASN A 107 2.75 -1.92 1.87
CA ASN A 107 1.83 -2.06 0.76
C ASN A 107 0.87 -0.86 0.75
N TYR A 108 0.47 -0.45 -0.44
CA TYR A 108 -0.41 0.68 -0.67
C TYR A 108 -1.49 0.31 -1.69
N LEU A 109 -2.73 0.65 -1.36
CA LEU A 109 -3.87 0.61 -2.27
C LEU A 109 -4.12 2.05 -2.74
N ALA A 110 -4.15 2.27 -4.04
CA ALA A 110 -4.36 3.56 -4.66
C ALA A 110 -5.61 3.53 -5.54
N VAL A 111 -6.47 4.53 -5.36
CA VAL A 111 -7.63 4.78 -6.21
C VAL A 111 -7.39 6.10 -6.93
N THR A 112 -7.23 6.04 -8.25
CA THR A 112 -6.83 7.19 -9.06
C THR A 112 -7.97 7.64 -9.96
N SER A 113 -8.16 8.96 -10.03
CA SER A 113 -9.00 9.67 -10.98
C SER A 113 -8.17 10.56 -11.88
N ALA A 114 -8.79 11.19 -12.88
CA ALA A 114 -8.12 12.17 -13.74
C ALA A 114 -7.53 13.37 -12.97
N GLY A 115 -8.11 13.72 -11.81
CA GLY A 115 -7.73 14.90 -11.03
C GLY A 115 -6.94 14.61 -9.75
N GLY A 116 -6.76 13.34 -9.36
CA GLY A 116 -6.09 13.03 -8.11
C GLY A 116 -6.01 11.55 -7.77
N ASN A 117 -5.39 11.25 -6.63
CA ASN A 117 -5.17 9.89 -6.15
C ASN A 117 -5.46 9.80 -4.65
N ILE A 118 -6.23 8.79 -4.25
CA ILE A 118 -6.42 8.40 -2.85
C ILE A 118 -5.51 7.19 -2.61
N GLU A 119 -4.42 7.38 -1.88
CA GLU A 119 -3.49 6.30 -1.50
C GLU A 119 -3.67 5.94 -0.02
N PHE A 120 -3.67 4.63 0.25
CA PHE A 120 -3.84 4.05 1.57
C PHE A 120 -2.82 2.97 1.85
N GLN A 121 -2.16 3.06 3.01
CA GLN A 121 -1.31 1.98 3.45
C GLN A 121 -2.17 0.78 3.89
N VAL A 122 -1.92 -0.38 3.29
CA VAL A 122 -2.54 -1.66 3.63
C VAL A 122 -1.55 -2.56 4.38
N GLN A 123 -2.04 -3.23 5.42
CA GLN A 123 -1.30 -4.28 6.13
C GLN A 123 -1.94 -5.64 5.84
N GLY A 124 -1.14 -6.71 5.88
CA GLY A 124 -1.61 -8.07 5.58
C GLY A 124 -1.63 -8.39 4.08
N ASN A 125 -2.59 -9.22 3.66
CA ASN A 125 -2.72 -9.71 2.29
C ASN A 125 -3.29 -8.62 1.36
N ALA A 126 -2.43 -7.69 0.95
CA ALA A 126 -2.79 -6.54 0.13
C ALA A 126 -3.35 -6.92 -1.25
N GLU A 127 -2.93 -8.05 -1.81
CA GLU A 127 -3.42 -8.53 -3.10
C GLU A 127 -4.88 -8.99 -2.99
N GLN A 128 -5.19 -9.84 -2.01
CA GLN A 128 -6.56 -10.27 -1.75
C GLN A 128 -7.48 -9.08 -1.45
N LEU A 129 -7.03 -8.15 -0.61
CA LEU A 129 -7.80 -6.95 -0.28
C LEU A 129 -7.99 -6.05 -1.51
N GLY A 130 -6.97 -5.93 -2.35
CA GLY A 130 -7.05 -5.21 -3.62
C GLY A 130 -8.08 -5.82 -4.58
N ASN A 131 -8.08 -7.15 -4.72
CA ASN A 131 -9.03 -7.87 -5.57
C ASN A 131 -10.47 -7.73 -5.04
N GLU A 132 -10.66 -7.84 -3.74
CA GLU A 132 -11.96 -7.64 -3.09
C GLU A 132 -12.46 -6.20 -3.27
N PHE A 133 -11.57 -5.22 -3.11
CA PHE A 133 -11.88 -3.82 -3.28
C PHE A 133 -12.25 -3.50 -4.73
N LEU A 134 -11.45 -3.97 -5.70
CA LEU A 134 -11.71 -3.84 -7.13
C LEU A 134 -13.09 -4.42 -7.48
N SER A 135 -13.36 -5.65 -7.04
CA SER A 135 -14.63 -6.33 -7.32
C SER A 135 -15.82 -5.54 -6.75
N SER A 136 -15.69 -5.00 -5.53
CA SER A 136 -16.73 -4.20 -4.88
C SER A 136 -17.00 -2.89 -5.64
N VAL A 137 -15.95 -2.23 -6.14
CA VAL A 137 -16.07 -1.00 -6.95
C VAL A 137 -16.71 -1.30 -8.31
N GLU A 138 -16.31 -2.38 -8.97
CA GLU A 138 -16.88 -2.80 -10.26
C GLU A 138 -18.36 -3.14 -10.13
N GLU A 139 -18.75 -3.86 -9.07
CA GLU A 139 -20.15 -4.17 -8.78
C GLU A 139 -20.96 -2.89 -8.51
N ALA A 140 -20.45 -1.97 -7.69
CA ALA A 140 -21.09 -0.69 -7.43
C ALA A 140 -21.28 0.12 -8.72
N ARG A 141 -20.24 0.14 -9.57
CA ARG A 141 -20.28 0.84 -10.86
C ARG A 141 -21.27 0.19 -11.83
N TYR A 142 -21.32 -1.14 -11.88
CA TYR A 142 -22.29 -1.88 -12.68
C TYR A 142 -23.72 -1.56 -12.24
N ASN A 143 -24.00 -1.58 -10.95
CA ASN A 143 -25.32 -1.24 -10.41
C ASN A 143 -25.72 0.21 -10.71
N LEU A 144 -24.78 1.16 -10.60
CA LEU A 144 -25.04 2.57 -10.84
C LEU A 144 -25.38 2.86 -12.31
N PHE A 145 -24.58 2.34 -13.25
CA PHE A 145 -24.70 2.71 -14.67
C PHE A 145 -25.50 1.73 -15.53
N TYR A 146 -25.49 0.44 -15.21
CA TYR A 146 -26.07 -0.60 -16.08
C TYR A 146 -27.41 -1.13 -15.58
N LYS A 147 -27.57 -1.31 -14.26
CA LYS A 147 -28.86 -1.78 -13.70
C LYS A 147 -29.95 -0.70 -13.84
N ASN A 148 -29.58 0.57 -13.65
CA ASN A 148 -30.51 1.70 -13.75
C ASN A 148 -30.81 2.15 -15.19
N SER A 149 -30.04 1.68 -16.19
CA SER A 149 -30.24 2.05 -17.60
C SER A 149 -31.05 1.05 -18.40
N LYS A 150 -31.35 -0.13 -17.86
CA LYS A 150 -32.37 -1.01 -18.44
C LYS A 150 -33.76 -0.49 -18.04
N PRO A 151 -34.60 -0.04 -18.99
CA PRO A 151 -36.01 0.18 -18.68
C PRO A 151 -36.56 -1.13 -18.15
N SER A 152 -37.32 -1.09 -17.06
CA SER A 152 -38.15 -2.22 -16.63
C SER A 152 -38.95 -2.67 -17.85
N ALA A 153 -38.56 -3.77 -18.48
CA ALA A 153 -39.40 -4.42 -19.45
C ALA A 153 -40.73 -4.67 -18.75
N GLY A 154 -41.80 -4.07 -19.29
CA GLY A 154 -43.03 -3.74 -18.60
C GLY A 154 -43.57 -4.83 -17.68
N GLN A 155 -44.02 -4.39 -16.51
CA GLN A 155 -45.15 -5.03 -15.83
C GLN A 155 -46.44 -4.36 -16.32
#